data_AF-A0A8G0L8W7-F1
#
_entry.id   AF-A0A8G0L8W7-F1
#
_cell.length_a   1.000
_cell.length_b   1.000
_cell.length_c   1.000
_cell.angle_alpha   90.00
_cell.angle_beta   90.00
_cell.angle_gamma   90.00
#
_symmetry.space_group_name_H-M   'P 1'
#
loop_
_entity.id
_entity.type
_entity.pdbx_description
1 polymer ?
#
loop_
_entity_poly.entity_id
_entity_poly.type
_entity_poly.pdbx_seq_one_letter_code
_entity_poly.pdbx_strand_id
1 'polypeptide(L)'
;MQTPLLSSKATHTLLNYIKNPMFAMSHVFDSFPRGLMASGNVLFAAAAYFADWSHTHVFNPRWPPHAKFHNGQSMSFGGLSALTSLYLLGRRNANVEAAKDSLFVAALVGSLTTIAGLSAIFYPGTAWMDPEYDTGALIGPQGYVFMVQLLVNWTCYNLENARLNKLDKLKK
;
A
#
# COMPACT_ATOMS: atom_id res chain seq x y z
N MET A 1 -35.33 -5.27 -36.88
CA MET A 1 -34.04 -5.16 -36.14
C MET A 1 -34.35 -5.04 -34.66
N GLN A 2 -34.06 -6.08 -33.88
CA GLN A 2 -34.20 -6.04 -32.43
C GLN A 2 -32.97 -5.36 -31.83
N THR A 3 -33.19 -4.28 -31.08
CA THR A 3 -32.20 -3.67 -30.19
C THR A 3 -31.89 -4.65 -29.04
N PRO A 4 -30.61 -4.93 -28.72
CA PRO A 4 -30.31 -5.79 -27.58
C PRO A 4 -30.57 -5.01 -26.29
N LEU A 5 -31.51 -5.52 -25.48
CA LEU A 5 -31.73 -5.09 -24.11
C LEU A 5 -30.50 -5.47 -23.27
N LEU A 6 -29.62 -4.50 -23.03
CA LEU A 6 -28.63 -4.58 -21.95
C LEU A 6 -29.38 -4.78 -20.61
N SER A 7 -29.01 -5.84 -19.87
CA SER A 7 -29.72 -6.22 -18.64
C SER A 7 -29.72 -5.09 -17.60
N SER A 8 -30.84 -4.90 -16.90
CA SER A 8 -31.07 -3.78 -15.98
C SER A 8 -30.09 -3.68 -14.81
N LYS A 9 -29.34 -4.76 -14.50
CA LYS A 9 -28.28 -4.75 -13.48
C LYS A 9 -27.09 -3.88 -13.89
N ALA A 10 -26.72 -3.85 -15.17
CA ALA A 10 -25.58 -3.05 -15.65
C ALA A 10 -25.89 -1.54 -15.57
N THR A 11 -27.14 -1.16 -15.87
CA THR A 11 -27.62 0.22 -15.83
C THR A 11 -27.74 0.74 -14.40
N HIS A 12 -28.14 -0.11 -13.45
CA HIS A 12 -28.22 0.26 -12.03
C HIS A 12 -26.85 0.54 -11.39
N THR A 13 -25.82 -0.23 -11.74
CA THR A 13 -24.44 0.01 -11.26
C THR A 13 -23.87 1.32 -11.82
N LEU A 14 -24.20 1.67 -13.06
CA LEU A 14 -23.74 2.91 -13.71
C LEU A 14 -24.43 4.17 -13.18
N LEU A 15 -25.73 4.11 -12.83
CA LEU A 15 -26.47 5.27 -12.32
C LEU A 15 -26.04 5.66 -10.90
N ASN A 16 -25.61 4.70 -10.08
CA ASN A 16 -25.01 4.99 -8.77
C ASN A 16 -23.62 5.63 -8.86
N TYR A 17 -22.96 5.55 -10.02
CA TYR A 17 -21.64 6.12 -10.27
C TYR A 17 -21.64 7.67 -10.32
N ILE A 18 -22.82 8.27 -10.57
CA ILE A 18 -22.94 9.70 -10.93
C ILE A 18 -23.35 10.59 -9.74
N LYS A 19 -23.94 10.04 -8.66
CA LYS A 19 -24.76 10.86 -7.73
C LYS A 19 -24.14 11.34 -6.41
N ASN A 20 -22.93 10.94 -6.00
CA ASN A 20 -22.38 11.37 -4.70
C ASN A 20 -21.00 12.04 -4.83
N PRO A 21 -20.87 13.37 -4.60
CA PRO A 21 -19.66 14.12 -4.92
C PRO A 21 -18.62 14.26 -3.80
N MET A 22 -18.81 13.69 -2.61
CA MET A 22 -17.83 13.81 -1.51
C MET A 22 -17.69 12.47 -0.78
N PHE A 23 -16.48 11.91 -0.77
CA PHE A 23 -16.07 10.73 0.00
C PHE A 23 -16.52 9.33 -0.44
N ALA A 24 -16.63 9.05 -1.74
CA ALA A 24 -16.74 7.66 -2.18
C ALA A 24 -15.34 7.00 -2.25
N MET A 25 -14.83 6.52 -1.10
CA MET A 25 -13.74 5.52 -1.03
C MET A 25 -14.22 4.13 -1.51
N SER A 26 -15.19 4.10 -2.43
CA SER A 26 -15.99 2.92 -2.76
C SER A 26 -15.26 1.91 -3.61
N HIS A 27 -14.16 2.31 -4.27
CA HIS A 27 -13.46 1.46 -5.24
C HIS A 27 -12.33 0.62 -4.64
N VAL A 28 -12.02 0.80 -3.35
CA VAL A 28 -10.95 0.06 -2.66
C VAL A 28 -11.20 -1.45 -2.68
N PHE A 29 -12.47 -1.86 -2.58
CA PHE A 29 -12.87 -3.26 -2.49
C PHE A 29 -13.57 -3.78 -3.76
N ASP A 30 -13.43 -3.08 -4.88
CA ASP A 30 -13.99 -3.50 -6.18
C ASP A 30 -13.39 -4.81 -6.71
N SER A 31 -12.22 -5.20 -6.19
CA SER A 31 -11.57 -6.47 -6.50
C SER A 31 -10.76 -6.97 -5.32
N PHE A 32 -10.58 -8.30 -5.26
CA PHE A 32 -9.74 -8.92 -4.24
C PHE A 32 -8.31 -8.36 -4.21
N PRO A 33 -7.60 -8.18 -5.35
CA PRO A 33 -6.26 -7.57 -5.32
C PRO A 33 -6.22 -6.14 -4.77
N ARG A 34 -7.22 -5.30 -5.07
CA ARG A 34 -7.30 -3.93 -4.51
C ARG A 34 -7.51 -3.97 -3.00
N GLY A 35 -8.46 -4.80 -2.55
CA GLY A 35 -8.75 -4.98 -1.13
C GLY A 35 -7.54 -5.49 -0.36
N LEU A 36 -6.85 -6.52 -0.91
CA LEU A 36 -5.65 -7.08 -0.29
C LEU A 36 -4.50 -6.08 -0.23
N MET A 37 -4.25 -5.31 -1.30
CA MET A 37 -3.22 -4.25 -1.29
C MET A 37 -3.55 -3.18 -0.25
N ALA A 38 -4.80 -2.71 -0.22
CA ALA A 38 -5.24 -1.68 0.72
C ALA A 38 -5.12 -2.15 2.17
N SER A 39 -5.67 -3.31 2.49
CA SER A 39 -5.59 -3.91 3.83
C SER A 39 -4.14 -4.20 4.21
N GLY A 40 -3.34 -4.73 3.29
CA GLY A 40 -1.92 -5.00 3.51
C GLY A 40 -1.15 -3.74 3.88
N ASN A 41 -1.31 -2.65 3.13
CA ASN A 41 -0.62 -1.39 3.41
C ASN A 41 -1.02 -0.78 4.77
N VAL A 42 -2.31 -0.82 5.12
CA VAL A 42 -2.78 -0.31 6.42
C VAL A 42 -2.28 -1.19 7.57
N LEU A 43 -2.37 -2.51 7.44
CA LEU A 43 -1.91 -3.45 8.48
C LEU A 43 -0.40 -3.37 8.66
N PHE A 44 0.36 -3.29 7.57
CA PHE A 44 1.80 -3.12 7.61
C PHE A 44 2.19 -1.81 8.31
N ALA A 45 1.59 -0.67 7.93
CA ALA A 45 1.88 0.61 8.57
C ALA A 45 1.53 0.60 10.06
N ALA A 46 0.40 0.00 10.44
CA ALA A 46 0.01 -0.14 11.84
C ALA A 46 0.99 -1.04 12.62
N ALA A 47 1.35 -2.21 12.08
CA ALA A 47 2.28 -3.14 12.70
C ALA A 47 3.67 -2.51 12.90
N ALA A 48 4.18 -1.81 11.87
CA ALA A 48 5.44 -1.07 11.97
C ALA A 48 5.36 0.04 13.03
N TYR A 49 4.25 0.80 13.06
CA TYR A 49 4.06 1.84 14.07
C TYR A 49 4.10 1.26 15.49
N PHE A 50 3.43 0.14 15.75
CA PHE A 50 3.43 -0.51 17.06
C PHE A 50 4.79 -1.11 17.42
N ALA A 51 5.53 -1.66 16.46
CA ALA A 51 6.88 -2.16 16.70
C ALA A 51 7.84 -1.03 17.10
N ASP A 52 7.75 0.11 16.41
CA ASP A 52 8.58 1.29 16.65
C ASP A 52 8.16 2.06 17.91
N TRP A 53 6.88 2.00 18.29
CA TRP A 53 6.35 2.57 19.53
C TRP A 53 6.66 1.69 20.75
N SER A 54 7.93 1.38 20.98
CA SER A 54 8.37 0.43 21.99
C SER A 54 9.70 0.80 22.66
N HIS A 55 10.07 0.07 23.72
CA HIS A 55 11.35 0.23 24.43
C HIS A 55 12.57 -0.23 23.62
N THR A 56 12.38 -0.96 22.53
CA THR A 56 13.47 -1.30 21.63
C THR A 56 13.74 -0.19 20.61
N HIS A 57 12.79 0.75 20.43
CA HIS A 57 12.85 1.83 19.43
C HIS A 57 12.63 3.22 20.07
N VAL A 58 11.49 3.88 19.85
CA VAL A 58 11.30 5.30 20.23
C VAL A 58 11.49 5.58 21.73
N PHE A 59 11.23 4.57 22.58
CA PHE A 59 11.45 4.65 24.03
C PHE A 59 12.77 4.04 24.50
N ASN A 60 13.65 3.63 23.59
CA ASN A 60 14.97 3.11 23.92
C ASN A 60 15.81 4.22 24.60
N PRO A 61 16.27 4.06 25.85
CA PRO A 61 17.03 5.09 26.55
C PRO A 61 18.43 5.30 25.97
N ARG A 62 18.96 4.35 25.19
CA ARG A 62 20.30 4.41 24.58
C ARG A 62 20.32 5.11 23.22
N TRP A 63 19.16 5.28 22.58
CA TRP A 63 19.06 6.06 21.34
C TRP A 63 19.23 7.55 21.63
N PRO A 64 20.11 8.25 20.88
CA PRO A 64 20.21 9.70 20.99
C PRO A 64 18.89 10.36 20.56
N PRO A 65 18.59 11.58 21.03
CA PRO A 65 17.35 12.27 20.67
C PRO A 65 17.08 12.36 19.16
N HIS A 66 18.13 12.51 18.34
CA HIS A 66 18.01 12.61 16.90
C HIS A 66 17.60 11.28 16.22
N ALA A 67 18.04 10.13 16.74
CA ALA A 67 17.60 8.83 16.25
C ALA A 67 16.09 8.64 16.48
N LYS A 68 15.60 9.08 17.65
CA LYS A 68 14.16 9.07 17.97
C LYS A 68 13.35 9.99 17.06
N PHE A 69 13.89 11.16 16.72
CA PHE A 69 13.29 12.05 15.72
C PHE A 69 13.13 11.36 14.36
N HIS A 70 14.20 10.72 13.85
CA HIS A 70 14.12 10.00 12.59
C HIS A 70 13.22 8.77 12.65
N ASN A 71 13.12 8.09 13.80
CA ASN A 71 12.16 7.01 13.97
C ASN A 71 10.70 7.52 13.91
N GLY A 72 10.38 8.61 14.62
CA GLY A 72 9.07 9.26 14.53
C GLY A 72 8.75 9.75 13.11
N GLN A 73 9.75 10.23 12.37
CA GLN A 73 9.63 10.56 10.95
C GLN A 73 9.27 9.33 10.11
N SER A 74 9.98 8.20 10.28
CA SER A 74 9.71 6.94 9.56
C SER A 74 8.32 6.38 9.85
N MET A 75 7.90 6.39 11.12
CA MET A 75 6.56 5.98 11.54
C MET A 75 5.48 6.82 10.86
N SER A 76 5.65 8.15 10.86
CA SER A 76 4.72 9.08 10.22
C SER A 76 4.67 8.89 8.71
N PHE A 77 5.85 8.72 8.08
CA PHE A 77 5.95 8.47 6.65
C PHE A 77 5.28 7.15 6.24
N GLY A 78 5.41 6.10 7.06
CA GLY A 78 4.67 4.84 6.91
C GLY A 78 3.16 5.03 6.87
N GLY A 79 2.61 5.75 7.86
CA GLY A 79 1.18 6.07 7.90
C GLY A 79 0.72 6.89 6.69
N LEU A 80 1.46 7.94 6.34
CA LEU A 80 1.13 8.81 5.20
C LEU A 80 1.19 8.06 3.86
N SER A 81 2.19 7.19 3.68
CA SER A 81 2.32 6.31 2.50
C SER A 81 1.11 5.37 2.38
N ALA A 82 0.71 4.71 3.48
CA ALA A 82 -0.46 3.82 3.48
C ALA A 82 -1.76 4.57 3.18
N LEU A 83 -1.99 5.73 3.79
CA LEU A 83 -3.17 6.57 3.54
C LEU A 83 -3.22 7.07 2.09
N THR A 84 -2.07 7.47 1.53
CA THR A 84 -1.98 7.92 0.14
C THR A 84 -2.26 6.77 -0.83
N SER A 85 -1.71 5.58 -0.57
CA SER A 85 -2.01 4.37 -1.36
C SER A 85 -3.51 4.04 -1.30
N LEU A 86 -4.12 4.07 -0.11
CA LEU A 86 -5.55 3.83 0.07
C LEU A 86 -6.41 4.84 -0.70
N TYR A 87 -6.06 6.13 -0.65
CA TYR A 87 -6.73 7.16 -1.45
C TYR A 87 -6.64 6.86 -2.95
N LEU A 88 -5.46 6.52 -3.46
CA LEU A 88 -5.25 6.22 -4.88
C LEU A 88 -6.02 4.96 -5.33
N LEU A 89 -6.15 3.96 -4.46
CA LEU A 89 -6.96 2.76 -4.72
C LEU A 89 -8.47 3.05 -4.70
N GLY A 90 -8.91 3.99 -3.85
CA GLY A 90 -10.32 4.33 -3.67
C GLY A 90 -10.83 5.44 -4.59
N ARG A 91 -9.95 6.26 -5.18
CA ARG A 91 -10.36 7.41 -5.98
C ARG A 91 -11.05 7.01 -7.27
N ARG A 92 -11.99 7.84 -7.71
CA ARG A 92 -12.62 7.71 -9.02
C ARG A 92 -11.64 8.04 -10.14
N ASN A 93 -11.73 7.28 -11.23
CA ASN A 93 -10.94 7.48 -12.43
C ASN A 93 -11.85 7.63 -13.65
N ALA A 94 -11.50 8.55 -14.56
CA ALA A 94 -12.33 8.89 -15.72
C ALA A 94 -12.37 7.77 -16.77
N ASN A 95 -11.29 7.00 -16.89
CA ASN A 95 -11.16 5.90 -17.86
C ASN A 95 -10.21 4.81 -17.31
N VAL A 96 -10.06 3.72 -18.06
CA VAL A 96 -9.26 2.56 -17.63
C VAL A 96 -7.78 2.90 -17.52
N GLU A 97 -7.24 3.72 -18.43
CA GLU A 97 -5.82 4.12 -18.36
C GLU A 97 -5.54 4.94 -17.09
N ALA A 98 -6.37 5.92 -16.75
CA ALA A 98 -6.26 6.66 -15.49
C ALA A 98 -6.41 5.75 -14.24
N ALA A 99 -7.21 4.69 -14.34
CA ALA A 99 -7.34 3.70 -13.27
C ALA A 99 -6.07 2.84 -13.10
N LYS A 100 -5.39 2.50 -14.21
CA LYS A 100 -4.11 1.79 -14.20
C LYS A 100 -2.98 2.66 -13.67
N ASP A 101 -2.94 3.94 -14.03
CA ASP A 101 -1.98 4.89 -13.49
C ASP A 101 -2.16 5.05 -11.98
N SER A 102 -3.40 5.24 -11.51
CA SER A 102 -3.68 5.34 -10.07
C SER A 102 -3.28 4.07 -9.32
N LEU A 103 -3.52 2.89 -9.91
CA LEU A 103 -3.13 1.61 -9.34
C LEU A 103 -1.60 1.46 -9.26
N PHE A 104 -0.87 1.86 -10.30
CA PHE A 104 0.59 1.85 -10.31
C PHE A 104 1.16 2.75 -9.21
N VAL A 105 0.68 4.00 -9.14
CA VAL A 105 1.14 4.95 -8.12
C VAL A 105 0.75 4.46 -6.72
N ALA A 106 -0.41 3.82 -6.55
CA ALA A 106 -0.80 3.24 -5.27
C ALA A 106 0.16 2.13 -4.81
N ALA A 107 0.56 1.23 -5.72
CA ALA A 107 1.51 0.17 -5.44
C ALA A 107 2.92 0.73 -5.16
N LEU A 108 3.35 1.73 -5.92
CA LEU A 108 4.63 2.42 -5.71
C LEU A 108 4.68 3.10 -4.35
N VAL A 109 3.71 3.99 -4.08
CA VAL A 109 3.65 4.76 -2.83
C VAL A 109 3.52 3.84 -1.62
N GLY A 110 2.64 2.83 -1.69
CA GLY A 110 2.47 1.83 -0.63
C GLY A 110 3.70 0.95 -0.40
N SER A 111 4.65 0.93 -1.34
CA SER A 111 5.90 0.17 -1.22
C SER A 111 7.09 1.01 -0.76
N LEU A 112 6.99 2.35 -0.75
CA LEU A 112 8.12 3.25 -0.46
C LEU A 112 8.82 2.92 0.87
N THR A 113 8.05 2.63 1.91
CA THR A 113 8.58 2.32 3.24
C THR A 113 9.30 0.98 3.28
N THR A 114 8.75 -0.04 2.61
CA THR A 114 9.41 -1.36 2.49
C THR A 114 10.71 -1.27 1.68
N ILE A 115 10.72 -0.49 0.60
CA ILE A 115 11.92 -0.27 -0.23
C ILE A 115 12.98 0.48 0.57
N ALA A 116 12.59 1.57 1.23
CA ALA A 116 13.50 2.34 2.07
C ALA A 116 14.07 1.49 3.21
N GLY A 117 13.23 0.71 3.90
CA GLY A 117 13.64 -0.20 4.97
C GLY A 117 14.59 -1.30 4.50
N LEU A 118 14.34 -1.90 3.33
CA LEU A 118 15.25 -2.88 2.74
C LEU A 118 16.58 -2.25 2.31
N SER A 119 16.56 -1.02 1.81
CA SER A 119 17.79 -0.32 1.42
C SER A 119 18.62 0.21 2.58
N ALA A 120 18.01 0.35 3.76
CA ALA A 120 18.64 0.99 4.92
C ALA A 120 19.95 0.31 5.33
N ILE A 121 20.05 -1.01 5.18
CA ILE A 121 21.24 -1.79 5.53
C ILE A 121 22.47 -1.47 4.67
N PHE A 122 22.29 -0.82 3.51
CA PHE A 122 23.40 -0.47 2.62
C PHE A 122 24.08 0.85 3.00
N TYR A 123 23.54 1.59 3.97
CA TYR A 123 24.15 2.83 4.43
C TYR A 123 25.26 2.55 5.47
N PRO A 124 26.37 3.32 5.46
CA PRO A 124 27.47 3.09 6.41
C PRO A 124 27.04 3.13 7.86
N GLY A 125 27.51 2.17 8.66
CA GLY A 125 27.25 2.11 10.10
C GLY A 125 25.83 1.71 10.49
N THR A 126 25.04 1.18 9.56
CA THR A 126 23.71 0.63 9.86
C THR A 126 23.78 -0.85 10.23
N ALA A 127 22.79 -1.30 10.99
CA ALA A 127 22.59 -2.70 11.36
C ALA A 127 21.09 -2.99 11.37
N TRP A 128 20.72 -4.27 11.25
CA TRP A 128 19.32 -4.66 11.37
C TRP A 128 18.76 -4.48 12.79
N MET A 129 19.60 -4.67 13.80
CA MET A 129 19.17 -4.62 15.21
C MET A 129 20.25 -3.86 15.98
N ASP A 130 19.85 -3.19 17.06
CA ASP A 130 20.82 -2.68 18.03
C ASP A 130 21.58 -3.86 18.67
N PRO A 131 22.85 -3.67 19.11
CA PRO A 131 23.70 -4.76 19.58
C PRO A 131 23.09 -5.62 20.70
N GLU A 132 22.27 -5.05 21.57
CA GLU A 132 21.62 -5.78 22.66
C GLU A 132 20.46 -6.70 22.22
N TYR A 133 19.92 -6.49 21.02
CA TYR A 133 18.84 -7.30 20.44
C TYR A 133 19.33 -8.16 19.28
N ASP A 134 20.60 -8.02 18.88
CA ASP A 134 21.18 -8.79 17.79
C ASP A 134 21.23 -10.28 18.14
N THR A 135 20.78 -11.09 17.18
CA THR A 135 20.72 -12.55 17.27
C THR A 135 21.80 -13.23 16.41
N GLY A 136 22.61 -12.45 15.69
CA GLY A 136 23.57 -12.95 14.70
C GLY A 136 22.93 -13.38 13.38
N ALA A 137 21.64 -13.09 13.18
CA ALA A 137 20.95 -13.37 11.93
C ALA A 137 21.44 -12.47 10.79
N LEU A 138 21.61 -13.05 9.60
CA LEU A 138 22.02 -12.30 8.40
C LEU A 138 21.02 -11.20 8.00
N ILE A 139 19.73 -11.45 8.23
CA ILE A 139 18.63 -10.54 7.93
C ILE A 139 17.78 -10.41 9.19
N GLY A 140 17.55 -9.17 9.63
CA GLY A 140 16.66 -8.91 10.75
C GLY A 140 15.20 -9.29 10.45
N PRO A 141 14.37 -9.55 11.47
CA PRO A 141 12.97 -9.92 11.28
C PRO A 141 12.19 -8.95 10.35
N GLN A 142 12.46 -7.65 10.47
CA GLN A 142 11.83 -6.62 9.65
C GLN A 142 12.18 -6.73 8.16
N GLY A 143 13.35 -7.24 7.80
CA GLY A 143 13.76 -7.42 6.40
C GLY A 143 12.84 -8.39 5.67
N TYR A 144 12.45 -9.50 6.33
CA TYR A 144 11.48 -10.45 5.79
C TYR A 144 10.08 -9.82 5.65
N VAL A 145 9.64 -9.05 6.66
CA VAL A 145 8.33 -8.37 6.62
C VAL A 145 8.28 -7.37 5.48
N PHE A 146 9.33 -6.56 5.30
CA PHE A 146 9.43 -5.62 4.17
C PHE A 146 9.38 -6.33 2.82
N MET A 147 10.13 -7.42 2.67
CA MET A 147 10.13 -8.20 1.43
C MET A 147 8.75 -8.79 1.12
N VAL A 148 8.08 -9.40 2.10
CA VAL A 148 6.74 -9.98 1.91
C VAL A 148 5.74 -8.89 1.52
N GLN A 149 5.71 -7.77 2.23
CA GLN A 149 4.76 -6.69 1.93
C GLN A 149 5.02 -6.09 0.53
N LEU A 150 6.28 -5.93 0.15
CA LEU A 150 6.66 -5.47 -1.19
C LEU A 150 6.14 -6.44 -2.27
N LEU A 151 6.35 -7.75 -2.09
CA LEU A 151 5.86 -8.76 -3.03
C LEU A 151 4.33 -8.79 -3.10
N VAL A 152 3.64 -8.62 -1.98
CA VAL A 152 2.16 -8.53 -1.94
C VAL A 152 1.69 -7.33 -2.78
N ASN A 153 2.27 -6.14 -2.59
CA ASN A 153 1.88 -4.96 -3.35
C ASN A 153 2.04 -5.15 -4.85
N TRP A 154 3.20 -5.63 -5.29
CA TRP A 154 3.45 -5.81 -6.72
C TRP A 154 2.67 -6.98 -7.33
N THR A 155 2.38 -8.03 -6.55
CA THR A 155 1.50 -9.13 -7.01
C THR A 155 0.07 -8.63 -7.20
N CYS A 156 -0.47 -7.89 -6.22
CA CYS A 156 -1.80 -7.29 -6.31
C CYS A 156 -1.91 -6.30 -7.47
N TYR A 157 -0.87 -5.48 -7.70
CA TYR A 157 -0.77 -4.60 -8.87
C TYR A 157 -0.90 -5.38 -10.17
N ASN A 158 -0.10 -6.43 -10.36
CA ASN A 158 -0.09 -7.21 -11.59
C ASN A 158 -1.43 -7.90 -11.86
N LEU A 159 -2.04 -8.49 -10.83
CA LEU A 159 -3.34 -9.15 -10.93
C LEU A 159 -4.47 -8.16 -11.27
N GLU A 160 -4.50 -6.99 -10.62
CA GLU A 160 -5.51 -5.97 -10.89
C GLU A 160 -5.31 -5.32 -12.27
N ASN A 161 -4.06 -5.05 -12.66
CA ASN A 161 -3.75 -4.50 -13.98
C ASN A 161 -4.18 -5.48 -15.09
N ALA A 162 -3.94 -6.79 -14.93
CA ALA A 162 -4.43 -7.81 -15.85
C ALA A 162 -5.96 -7.82 -15.95
N ARG A 163 -6.66 -7.68 -14.81
CA ARG A 163 -8.13 -7.58 -14.77
C ARG A 163 -8.64 -6.35 -15.52
N LEU A 164 -8.03 -5.19 -15.29
CA LEU A 164 -8.39 -3.94 -15.97
C LEU A 164 -8.17 -4.03 -17.49
N ASN A 165 -7.05 -4.62 -17.93
CA ASN A 165 -6.79 -4.85 -19.36
C ASN A 165 -7.83 -5.76 -20.01
N LYS A 166 -8.30 -6.80 -19.30
CA LYS A 166 -9.38 -7.67 -19.79
C LYS A 166 -10.69 -6.89 -19.95
N LEU A 167 -11.02 -6.03 -18.99
CA LEU A 167 -12.23 -5.20 -19.05
C LEU A 167 -12.18 -4.15 -20.16
N ASP A 168 -11.02 -3.57 -20.45
CA ASP A 168 -10.86 -2.62 -21.57
C ASP A 168 -11.12 -3.30 -22.92
N LYS A 169 -10.57 -4.51 -23.11
CA LYS A 169 -10.79 -5.30 -24.33
C LYS A 169 -12.25 -5.69 -24.55
N LEU A 170 -13.02 -5.91 -23.48
CA LEU A 170 -14.45 -6.25 -23.57
C LEU A 170 -15.35 -5.03 -23.89
N LYS A 171 -14.84 -3.80 -23.77
CA LYS A 171 -15.57 -2.57 -24.08
C LYS A 171 -15.39 -2.10 -25.53
N LYS A 172 -14.36 -2.60 -26.20
CA LYS A 172 -14.07 -2.35 -27.62
C LYS A 172 -14.79 -3.38 -28.48
#